data_AF-A0A6L5FX20-F1
#
_entry.id   AF-A0A6L5FX20-F1
#
_cell.length_a   1.000
_cell.length_b   1.000
_cell.length_c   1.000
_cell.angle_alpha   90.00
_cell.angle_beta   90.00
_cell.angle_gamma   90.00
#
_symmetry.space_group_name_H-M   'P 1'
#
loop_
_entity.id
_entity.type
_entity.pdbx_description
1 polymer ?
#
loop_
_entity_poly.entity_id
_entity_poly.type
_entity_poly.pdbx_seq_one_letter_code
_entity_poly.pdbx_strand_id
1 'polypeptide(L)' 'MIESTSGSFQLASYEVTEVIFGDRTSFHNGVLTIDKEELRSLILESPLIEDVEIELVAPGDDVRIVHILDVAEPR' A
#
# COMPACT_ATOMS: atom_id res chain seq x y z
N MET A 1 -41.72 -4.13 -6.67
CA MET A 1 -40.84 -5.30 -6.80
C MET A 1 -39.75 -4.95 -7.80
N ILE A 2 -38.51 -4.86 -7.35
CA ILE A 2 -37.32 -4.85 -8.21
C ILE A 2 -36.34 -5.79 -7.50
N GLU A 3 -36.17 -6.99 -8.03
CA GLU A 3 -35.16 -7.93 -7.56
C GLU A 3 -33.79 -7.27 -7.73
N SER A 4 -33.06 -7.09 -6.63
CA SER A 4 -31.68 -6.62 -6.68
C SER A 4 -30.78 -7.77 -6.24
N THR A 5 -30.08 -8.30 -7.24
CA THR A 5 -29.17 -9.45 -7.24
C THR A 5 -28.33 -9.58 -5.96
N SER A 6 -28.53 -10.69 -5.25
CA SER A 6 -27.64 -11.14 -4.18
C SER A 6 -26.35 -11.67 -4.82
N GLY A 7 -25.34 -10.81 -4.97
CA GLY A 7 -24.03 -11.20 -5.48
C GLY A 7 -23.24 -11.96 -4.41
N SER A 8 -22.75 -13.15 -4.72
CA SER A 8 -21.82 -13.89 -3.87
C SER A 8 -20.42 -13.30 -4.01
N PHE A 9 -19.91 -12.63 -2.97
CA PHE A 9 -18.52 -12.22 -2.90
C PHE A 9 -17.66 -13.39 -2.40
N GLN A 10 -16.54 -13.64 -3.08
CA GLN A 10 -15.58 -14.65 -2.67
C GLN A 10 -14.31 -13.97 -2.18
N LEU A 11 -13.83 -14.41 -1.01
CA LEU A 11 -12.54 -14.00 -0.49
C LEU A 11 -11.47 -14.92 -1.08
N ALA A 12 -10.39 -14.33 -1.59
CA ALA A 12 -9.23 -15.05 -2.09
C ALA A 12 -7.97 -14.52 -1.38
N SER A 13 -7.04 -15.44 -1.12
CA SER A 13 -5.72 -15.12 -0.57
C SER A 13 -4.66 -15.48 -1.59
N TYR A 14 -3.69 -14.61 -1.78
CA TYR A 14 -2.58 -14.79 -2.71
C TYR A 14 -1.26 -14.71 -1.94
N GLU A 15 -0.34 -15.62 -2.24
CA GLU A 15 1.00 -15.60 -1.65
C GLU A 15 1.86 -14.57 -2.38
N VAL A 16 2.43 -13.62 -1.63
CA VAL A 16 3.37 -12.62 -2.14
C VAL A 16 4.76 -13.00 -1.69
N THR A 17 5.64 -13.32 -2.64
CA THR A 17 7.03 -13.70 -2.40
C THR A 17 7.98 -12.52 -2.55
N GLU A 18 7.61 -11.51 -3.34
CA GLU A 18 8.42 -10.34 -3.64
C GLU A 18 7.55 -9.11 -3.87
N VAL A 19 8.06 -7.94 -3.48
CA VAL A 19 7.40 -6.64 -3.71
C VAL A 19 8.40 -5.71 -4.38
N ILE A 20 8.00 -5.08 -5.49
CA ILE A 20 8.84 -4.16 -6.26
C ILE A 20 8.07 -2.90 -6.63
N PHE A 21 8.79 -1.82 -6.90
CA PHE A 21 8.20 -0.66 -7.58
C PHE A 21 8.17 -0.87 -9.10
N GLY A 22 7.17 -0.29 -9.76
CA GLY A 22 7.06 -0.26 -11.22
C GLY A 22 6.00 0.72 -11.71
N ASP A 23 5.75 0.72 -13.02
CA ASP A 23 4.88 1.73 -13.66
C ASP A 23 3.38 1.55 -13.38
N ARG A 24 2.97 0.39 -12.88
CA ARG A 24 1.55 0.10 -12.60
C ARG A 24 1.40 -0.97 -11.53
N THR A 25 0.46 -0.75 -10.61
CA THR A 25 0.09 -1.73 -9.61
C THR A 25 -0.44 -3.02 -10.25
N SER A 26 0.20 -4.15 -9.95
CA SER A 26 -0.19 -5.46 -10.49
C SER A 26 0.35 -6.61 -9.63
N PHE A 27 -0.30 -7.77 -9.73
CA PHE A 27 0.15 -9.00 -9.07
C PHE A 27 0.29 -10.12 -10.11
N HIS A 28 1.48 -10.72 -10.18
CA HIS A 28 1.76 -11.82 -11.11
C HIS A 28 2.81 -12.77 -10.53
N ASN A 29 2.47 -14.06 -10.48
CA ASN A 29 3.38 -15.14 -10.05
C ASN A 29 4.12 -14.87 -8.72
N GLY A 30 3.42 -14.34 -7.71
CA GLY A 30 3.99 -14.05 -6.40
C GLY A 30 4.69 -12.69 -6.28
N VAL A 31 4.87 -11.97 -7.39
CA VAL A 31 5.44 -10.62 -7.39
C VAL A 31 4.33 -9.58 -7.36
N LEU A 32 4.35 -8.73 -6.34
CA LEU A 32 3.50 -7.54 -6.23
C LEU A 32 4.28 -6.32 -6.72
N THR A 33 3.91 -5.81 -7.89
CA THR A 33 4.42 -4.54 -8.40
C THR A 33 3.53 -3.41 -7.89
N ILE A 34 4.14 -2.37 -7.34
CA ILE A 34 3.46 -1.17 -6.80
C ILE A 34 3.86 0.05 -7.64
N ASP A 35 2.88 0.82 -8.08
CA ASP A 35 3.13 2.17 -8.58
C ASP A 35 3.32 3.11 -7.38
N LYS A 36 4.54 3.65 -7.25
CA LYS A 36 4.93 4.52 -6.14
C LYS A 36 4.16 5.84 -6.15
N GLU A 37 3.91 6.41 -7.32
CA GLU A 37 3.22 7.69 -7.47
C GLU A 37 1.72 7.54 -7.23
N GLU A 38 1.14 6.44 -7.71
CA GLU A 38 -0.25 6.07 -7.40
C GLU A 38 -0.44 5.93 -5.88
N LEU A 39 0.44 5.17 -5.22
CA LEU A 39 0.37 4.94 -3.78
C LEU A 39 0.59 6.24 -2.99
N ARG A 40 1.57 7.06 -3.38
CA ARG A 40 1.82 8.37 -2.77
C ARG A 40 0.59 9.28 -2.91
N SER A 41 0.01 9.34 -4.10
CA SER A 41 -1.18 10.17 -4.37
C SER A 41 -2.36 9.74 -3.49
N LEU A 42 -2.60 8.43 -3.36
CA LEU A 42 -3.66 7.88 -2.52
C LEU A 42 -3.48 8.26 -1.03
N ILE A 43 -2.25 8.21 -0.51
CA ILE A 43 -1.96 8.58 0.88
C ILE A 43 -2.21 10.08 1.12
N LEU A 44 -1.82 10.93 0.16
CA LEU A 44 -1.95 12.38 0.24
C LEU A 44 -3.37 12.90 0.01
N GLU A 45 -4.34 12.03 -0.32
CA GLU A 45 -5.77 12.40 -0.25
C GLU A 45 -6.21 12.72 1.19
N SER A 46 -5.46 12.23 2.20
CA SER A 46 -5.69 12.56 3.60
C SER A 46 -5.23 13.99 3.93
N PRO A 47 -6.11 14.88 4.43
CA PRO A 47 -5.71 16.23 4.81
C PRO A 47 -4.80 16.29 6.05
N LEU A 48 -4.58 15.15 6.72
CA LEU A 48 -3.72 15.05 7.90
C LEU A 48 -2.25 14.78 7.54
N ILE A 49 -1.96 14.49 6.28
CA ILE A 49 -0.62 14.11 5.81
C ILE A 49 -0.15 15.17 4.81
N GLU A 50 0.93 15.87 5.16
CA GLU A 50 1.52 16.91 4.30
C GLU A 50 2.40 16.31 3.20
N ASP A 51 3.20 15.30 3.53
CA ASP A 51 4.07 14.60 2.60
C ASP A 51 4.29 13.15 3.03
N VAL A 52 4.71 12.31 2.07
CA VAL A 52 5.04 10.91 2.30
C VAL A 52 6.19 10.47 1.40
N GLU A 53 7.18 9.82 2.00
CA GLU A 53 8.23 9.07 1.33
C GLU A 53 8.03 7.57 1.57
N ILE A 54 8.19 6.78 0.51
CA ILE A 54 7.91 5.34 0.52
C ILE A 54 9.16 4.60 0.05
N GLU A 55 9.63 3.67 0.87
CA GLU A 55 10.70 2.74 0.56
C GLU A 55 10.22 1.30 0.73
N LEU A 56 10.76 0.40 -0.08
CA LEU A 56 10.55 -1.04 0.03
C LEU A 56 11.82 -1.68 0.57
N VAL A 57 11.66 -2.54 1.56
CA VAL A 57 12.74 -3.34 2.14
C VAL A 57 12.30 -4.80 2.20
N ALA A 58 13.22 -5.71 1.93
CA ALA A 58 12.99 -7.14 1.92
C ALA A 58 13.53 -7.79 3.21
N PRO A 59 12.98 -8.94 3.64
CA PRO A 59 13.57 -9.73 4.70
C PRO A 59 15.04 -10.08 4.38
N GLY A 60 15.96 -9.67 5.24
CA GLY A 60 17.40 -9.90 5.07
C GLY A 60 18.19 -8.65 4.70
N ASP A 61 17.54 -7.54 4.35
CA ASP A 61 18.20 -6.25 4.18
C ASP A 61 18.78 -5.78 5.52
N ASP A 62 19.98 -5.17 5.49
CA ASP A 62 20.61 -4.55 6.66
C ASP A 62 19.99 -3.17 6.93
N VAL A 63 18.68 -3.17 7.17
CA VAL A 63 17.86 -1.99 7.42
C VAL A 63 17.09 -2.17 8.72
N ARG A 64 17.03 -1.12 9.53
CA ARG A 64 16.26 -1.09 10.77
C ARG A 64 14.98 -0.29 10.57
N ILE A 65 13.83 -0.96 10.63
CA ILE A 65 12.52 -0.32 10.62
C ILE A 65 12.24 0.23 12.02
N VAL A 66 12.16 1.55 12.15
CA VAL A 66 11.84 2.25 13.41
C VAL A 66 10.54 3.02 13.28
N HIS A 67 9.67 2.95 14.29
CA HIS A 67 8.47 3.78 14.35
C HIS A 67 8.78 5.04 15.15
N ILE A 68 8.94 6.16 14.44
CA ILE A 68 9.11 7.48 15.04
C ILE A 68 7.80 8.24 14.85
N LEU A 69 7.15 8.58 15.96
CA LEU A 69 6.02 9.49 15.98
C LEU A 69 6.50 10.77 16.64
N ASP A 70 6.77 11.80 15.83
CA ASP A 70 7.08 13.14 16.35
C ASP A 70 5.78 13.95 16.45
N VAL A 71 5.53 14.57 17.60
CA VAL A 71 4.32 15.37 17.85
C VAL A 71 4.74 16.83 17.88
N ALA A 72 4.38 17.59 16.86
CA ALA A 72 4.49 19.05 16.91
C ALA A 72 3.35 19.61 17.77
N GLU A 73 3.69 20.30 18.87
CA GLU A 73 2.72 21.03 19.71
C GLU A 73 1.98 22.11 18.89
N PRO A 74 0.66 22.30 19.11
CA PRO A 74 -0.06 23.41 18.50
C PRO A 74 0.39 24.73 19.14
N ARG A 75 0.68 25.72 18.28
CA ARG A 75 0.93 27.11 18.66
C ARG A 75 -0.38 27.84 18.96
#